data_AF-A0A067GCE4-F1
#
_entry.id   AF-A0A067GCE4-F1
#
_cell.length_a   1.000
_cell.length_b   1.000
_cell.length_c   1.000
_cell.angle_alpha   90.00
_cell.angle_beta   90.00
_cell.angle_gamma   90.00
#
_symmetry.space_group_name_H-M   'P 1'
#
loop_
_entity.id
_entity.type
_entity.pdbx_description
1 polymer ?
#
loop_
_entity_poly.entity_id
_entity_poly.type
_entity_poly.pdbx_seq_one_letter_code
_entity_poly.pdbx_strand_id
1 'polypeptide(L)'
;PDSRVIRLIERMGKQAPPKQKRVLCMNKVDLVTKKKDLLKVAEQFKHLPGYERIFMTSGLKGAGLKALTQYLMEQFKDLGLKIH
;
A
#
# COMPACT_ATOMS: atom_id res chain seq x y z
N PRO A 1 -14.91 1.02 4.65
CA PRO A 1 -14.34 -0.33 4.49
C PRO A 1 -15.03 -1.31 5.43
N ASP A 2 -15.21 -2.57 5.03
CA ASP A 2 -15.73 -3.61 5.93
C ASP A 2 -14.77 -3.80 7.12
N SER A 3 -15.31 -3.89 8.33
CA SER A 3 -14.50 -4.04 9.56
C SER A 3 -13.59 -5.27 9.56
N ARG A 4 -13.95 -6.33 8.83
CA ARG A 4 -13.14 -7.53 8.66
C ARG A 4 -11.85 -7.24 7.90
N VAL A 5 -11.90 -6.33 6.93
CA VAL A 5 -10.72 -5.91 6.15
C VAL A 5 -9.76 -5.14 7.05
N ILE A 6 -10.28 -4.21 7.86
CA ILE A 6 -9.46 -3.43 8.79
C ILE A 6 -8.75 -4.34 9.78
N ARG A 7 -9.48 -5.27 10.43
CA ARG A 7 -8.90 -6.24 11.37
C ARG A 7 -7.86 -7.14 10.72
N LEU A 8 -8.06 -7.54 9.47
CA LEU A 8 -7.10 -8.35 8.72
C LEU A 8 -5.80 -7.57 8.49
N ILE A 9 -5.89 -6.34 8.01
CA ILE A 9 -4.72 -5.49 7.75
C ILE A 9 -3.96 -5.21 9.05
N GLU A 10 -4.66 -4.86 10.14
CA GLU A 10 -4.04 -4.69 11.46
C GLU A 10 -3.29 -5.93 11.93
N ARG A 11 -3.93 -7.11 11.83
CA ARG A 11 -3.31 -8.37 12.24
C ARG A 11 -2.05 -8.67 11.42
N MET A 12 -2.12 -8.49 10.10
CA MET A 12 -0.97 -8.69 9.22
C MET A 12 0.16 -7.69 9.50
N GLY A 13 -0.18 -6.46 9.84
CA GLY A 13 0.75 -5.41 10.24
C GLY A 13 1.46 -5.73 11.56
N LYS A 14 0.72 -6.16 12.59
CA LYS A 14 1.28 -6.57 13.89
C LYS A 14 2.18 -7.81 13.82
N GLN A 15 1.93 -8.69 12.85
CA GLN A 15 2.70 -9.91 12.62
C GLN A 15 3.85 -9.72 11.61
N ALA A 16 4.17 -8.47 11.22
CA ALA A 16 5.22 -8.22 10.24
C ALA A 16 6.60 -8.63 10.79
N PRO A 17 7.38 -9.44 10.04
CA PRO A 17 8.77 -9.73 10.40
C PRO A 17 9.58 -8.43 10.47
N PRO A 18 10.41 -8.22 11.51
CA PRO A 18 11.12 -6.94 11.72
C PRO A 18 12.03 -6.50 10.56
N LYS A 19 12.49 -7.45 9.73
CA LYS A 19 13.43 -7.20 8.63
C LYS A 19 12.74 -6.99 7.27
N GLN A 20 11.42 -7.13 7.19
CA GLN A 20 10.69 -7.05 5.93
C GLN A 20 9.90 -5.74 5.84
N LYS A 21 10.35 -4.85 4.95
CA LYS A 21 9.58 -3.65 4.58
C LYS A 21 8.29 -4.05 3.86
N ARG A 22 7.18 -3.38 4.16
CA ARG A 22 5.86 -3.66 3.58
C ARG A 22 5.16 -2.38 3.16
N VAL A 23 4.39 -2.48 2.09
CA VAL A 23 3.53 -1.41 1.59
C VAL A 23 2.09 -1.89 1.52
N LEU A 24 1.15 -0.98 1.79
CA LEU A 24 -0.27 -1.26 1.65
C LEU A 24 -0.78 -0.70 0.32
N CYS A 25 -1.27 -1.57 -0.56
CA CYS A 25 -1.79 -1.17 -1.86
C CYS A 25 -3.32 -1.23 -1.88
N MET A 26 -3.95 -0.08 -2.11
CA MET A 26 -5.38 0.04 -2.39
C MET A 26 -5.59 0.04 -3.91
N ASN A 27 -5.90 -1.13 -4.46
CA ASN A 27 -6.11 -1.32 -5.90
C ASN A 27 -7.55 -1.01 -6.33
N LYS A 28 -7.76 -0.87 -7.64
CA LYS A 28 -9.05 -0.59 -8.31
C LYS A 28 -9.65 0.77 -7.96
N VAL A 29 -8.80 1.77 -7.70
CA VAL A 29 -9.28 3.13 -7.39
C VAL A 29 -10.06 3.77 -8.54
N ASP A 30 -9.89 3.27 -9.75
CA ASP A 30 -10.66 3.65 -10.94
C ASP A 30 -12.14 3.24 -10.88
N LEU A 31 -12.50 2.22 -10.08
CA LEU A 31 -13.89 1.80 -9.87
C LEU A 31 -14.58 2.67 -8.81
N VAL A 32 -13.84 3.52 -8.09
CA VAL A 32 -14.41 4.40 -7.07
C VAL A 32 -14.85 5.70 -7.71
N THR A 33 -16.16 5.87 -7.87
CA THR A 33 -16.76 7.06 -8.49
C THR A 33 -16.65 8.30 -7.61
N LYS A 34 -16.65 8.13 -6.28
CA LYS A 34 -16.57 9.23 -5.30
C LYS A 34 -15.17 9.34 -4.71
N LYS A 35 -14.35 10.25 -5.24
CA LYS A 35 -12.96 10.48 -4.76
C LYS A 35 -12.85 10.73 -3.25
N LYS A 36 -13.84 11.38 -2.63
CA LYS A 36 -13.89 11.59 -1.17
C LYS A 36 -13.88 10.30 -0.35
N ASP A 37 -14.40 9.21 -0.91
CA ASP A 37 -14.43 7.93 -0.20
C ASP A 37 -13.03 7.30 -0.19
N LEU A 38 -12.21 7.51 -1.24
CA LEU A 38 -10.79 7.11 -1.23
C LEU A 38 -10.01 7.84 -0.14
N LEU A 39 -10.24 9.14 0.04
CA LEU A 39 -9.58 9.92 1.09
C LEU A 39 -9.93 9.40 2.49
N LYS A 40 -11.20 9.07 2.74
CA LYS A 40 -11.62 8.46 4.01
C LYS A 40 -10.94 7.13 4.27
N VAL A 41 -10.80 6.27 3.25
CA VAL A 41 -10.10 5.00 3.41
C VAL A 41 -8.61 5.21 3.67
N ALA A 42 -7.97 6.15 2.97
CA ALA A 42 -6.57 6.49 3.21
C ALA A 42 -6.33 6.98 4.64
N GLU A 43 -7.21 7.85 5.13
CA GLU A 43 -7.17 8.37 6.50
C GLU A 43 -7.37 7.27 7.55
N GLN A 44 -8.23 6.28 7.28
CA GLN A 44 -8.37 5.13 8.18
C GLN A 44 -7.13 4.23 8.15
N PHE A 45 -6.52 4.06 6.97
CA PHE A 45 -5.42 3.12 6.80
C PHE A 45 -4.06 3.68 7.21
N LYS A 46 -3.87 5.01 7.24
CA LYS A 46 -2.59 5.65 7.64
C LYS A 46 -2.15 5.30 9.07
N HIS A 47 -3.10 4.93 9.92
CA HIS A 47 -2.84 4.57 11.32
C HIS A 47 -2.59 3.07 11.52
N LEU A 48 -2.67 2.27 10.45
CA LEU A 48 -2.47 0.83 10.53
C LEU A 48 -0.97 0.51 10.66
N PRO A 49 -0.57 -0.31 11.64
CA PRO A 49 0.83 -0.61 11.90
C PRO A 49 1.43 -1.51 10.81
N GLY A 50 2.77 -1.51 10.69
CA GLY A 50 3.49 -2.51 9.89
C GLY A 50 3.50 -2.25 8.37
N TYR A 51 3.15 -1.04 7.93
CA TYR A 51 3.27 -0.59 6.54
C TYR A 51 4.00 0.76 6.48
N GLU A 52 5.04 0.86 5.67
CA GLU A 52 5.84 2.09 5.55
C GLU A 52 5.17 3.14 4.68
N ARG A 53 4.46 2.68 3.64
CA ARG A 53 3.74 3.54 2.69
C ARG A 53 2.45 2.90 2.22
N ILE A 54 1.52 3.76 1.83
CA ILE A 54 0.24 3.39 1.23
C ILE A 54 0.23 3.87 -0.21
N PHE A 55 -0.12 2.99 -1.14
CA PHE A 55 -0.27 3.31 -2.56
C PHE A 55 -1.72 3.11 -3.01
N MET A 56 -2.26 4.10 -3.70
CA MET A 56 -3.50 3.98 -4.44
C MET A 56 -3.18 3.60 -5.88
N THR A 57 -3.69 2.46 -6.35
CA THR A 57 -3.36 1.96 -7.68
C THR A 57 -4.61 1.59 -8.49
N SER A 58 -4.48 1.72 -9.80
CA SER A 58 -5.36 1.08 -10.77
C SER A 58 -4.51 0.19 -11.65
N GLY A 59 -4.60 -1.12 -11.45
CA GLY A 59 -3.94 -2.09 -12.34
C GLY A 59 -4.42 -1.97 -13.78
N LEU A 60 -5.68 -1.57 -14.00
CA LEU A 60 -6.28 -1.43 -15.32
C LEU A 60 -5.82 -0.16 -16.05
N LYS A 61 -5.77 0.97 -15.34
CA LYS A 61 -5.43 2.28 -15.94
C LYS A 61 -3.96 2.68 -15.75
N GLY A 62 -3.17 1.83 -15.11
CA GLY A 62 -1.77 2.11 -14.76
C GLY A 62 -1.57 3.19 -13.70
N ALA A 63 -2.65 3.77 -13.14
CA ALA A 63 -2.56 4.83 -12.16
C ALA A 63 -1.84 4.34 -10.89
N GLY A 64 -0.90 5.13 -10.39
CA GLY A 64 -0.12 4.82 -9.18
C GLY A 64 0.93 3.70 -9.33
N LEU A 65 0.93 2.93 -10.43
CA LEU A 65 1.90 1.84 -10.63
C LEU A 65 3.33 2.36 -10.78
N LYS A 66 3.54 3.46 -11.52
CA LYS A 66 4.89 4.05 -11.67
C LYS A 66 5.49 4.46 -10.32
N ALA A 67 4.68 5.10 -9.48
CA ALA A 67 5.11 5.52 -8.15
C ALA A 67 5.41 4.32 -7.23
N LEU A 68 4.56 3.28 -7.29
CA LEU A 68 4.79 2.03 -6.55
C LEU A 68 6.08 1.34 -7.01
N THR A 69 6.26 1.14 -8.31
CA THR A 69 7.47 0.50 -8.86
C THR A 69 8.71 1.30 -8.53
N GLN A 70 8.68 2.62 -8.68
CA GLN A 70 9.81 3.48 -8.32
C GLN A 70 10.18 3.33 -6.84
N TYR A 71 9.18 3.37 -5.94
CA TYR A 71 9.43 3.16 -4.52
C TYR A 71 10.07 1.80 -4.25
N LEU A 72 9.52 0.73 -4.81
CA LEU A 72 10.07 -0.62 -4.63
C LEU A 72 11.51 -0.69 -5.13
N MET A 73 11.83 -0.11 -6.29
CA MET A 73 13.18 -0.05 -6.82
C MET A 73 14.15 0.71 -5.90
N GLU A 74 13.71 1.82 -5.30
CA GLU A 74 14.49 2.55 -4.30
C GLU A 74 14.75 1.68 -3.06
N GLN A 75 13.73 0.98 -2.56
CA GLN A 75 13.89 0.07 -1.42
C GLN A 75 14.83 -1.11 -1.72
N PHE A 76 14.85 -1.64 -2.95
CA PHE A 76 15.80 -2.68 -3.35
C PHE A 76 17.24 -2.18 -3.39
N LYS A 77 17.46 -0.94 -3.88
CA LYS A 77 18.79 -0.32 -3.87
C LYS A 77 19.32 -0.12 -2.46
N ASP A 78 18.46 0.32 -1.54
CA ASP A 78 18.82 0.49 -0.12
C ASP A 78 19.20 -0.85 0.56
N LEU A 79 18.70 -1.97 0.05
CA LEU A 79 19.06 -3.31 0.52
C LEU A 79 20.35 -3.86 -0.12
N GLY A 80 21.03 -3.07 -0.96
CA GLY A 80 22.27 -3.48 -1.63
C GLY A 80 22.08 -4.50 -2.75
N LEU A 81 20.83 -4.76 -3.16
CA LEU A 81 20.51 -5.70 -4.24
C LEU A 81 20.71 -5.00 -5.59
N LYS A 82 21.74 -5.39 -6.34
CA LYS A 82 21.93 -4.95 -7.73
C LYS A 82 20.93 -5.68 -8.62
N ILE A 83 19.95 -4.95 -9.13
CA ILE A 83 19.05 -5.45 -10.19
C ILE A 83 19.81 -5.28 -11.51
N HIS A 84 20.24 -6.41 -12.10
CA HIS A 84 20.90 -6.48 -13.40
C HIS A 84 19.90 -6.46 -14.55
#